data_AF-A0AAV8ZEN4-F1
#
_entry.id   AF-A0AAV8ZEN4-F1
#
_cell.length_a   1.000
_cell.length_b   1.000
_cell.length_c   1.000
_cell.angle_alpha   90.00
_cell.angle_beta   90.00
_cell.angle_gamma   90.00
#
_symmetry.space_group_name_H-M   'P 1'
#
loop_
_entity.id
_entity.type
_entity.pdbx_description
1 polymer ?
#
loop_
_entity_poly.entity_id
_entity_poly.type
_entity_poly.pdbx_seq_one_letter_code
_entity_poly.pdbx_strand_id
1 'polypeptide(L)' 'MNTRQDTVKGVVEGPPQKVNQMKYWLEKTGSPQSRIDRAVFTNEKNITKYTYDSFRIKR' A
#
# COMPACT_ATOMS: atom_id res chain seq x y z
N MET A 1 -2.06 6.32 5.85
CA MET A 1 -2.56 6.81 7.15
C MET A 1 -1.62 6.33 8.22
N ASN A 2 -1.02 7.25 8.97
CA ASN A 2 -0.19 6.90 10.10
C ASN A 2 -1.11 6.54 11.28
N THR A 3 -0.76 5.49 12.01
CA THR A 3 -1.52 5.01 13.16
C THR A 3 -0.79 5.34 14.46
N ARG A 4 -1.50 5.30 15.60
CA ARG A 4 -0.89 5.46 16.93
C ARG A 4 0.03 4.30 17.36
N GLN A 5 0.15 3.27 16.53
CA GLN A 5 0.96 2.07 16.76
C GLN A 5 2.25 2.11 15.93
N ASP A 6 2.69 3.29 15.50
CA ASP A 6 3.88 3.50 14.66
C ASP A 6 3.88 2.68 13.36
N THR A 7 2.69 2.42 12.82
CA THR A 7 2.53 1.78 11.50
C THR A 7 1.80 2.69 10.52
N VAL A 8 2.07 2.48 9.24
CA VAL A 8 1.34 3.12 8.14
C VAL A 8 0.38 2.11 7.54
N LYS A 9 -0.90 2.49 7.42
CA LYS A 9 -1.95 1.69 6.77
C LYS A 9 -2.49 2.40 5.53
N GLY A 10 -2.88 1.61 4.54
CA GLY A 10 -3.44 2.10 3.28
C GLY A 10 -4.05 0.96 2.47
N VAL A 11 -4.58 1.32 1.31
CA VAL A 11 -5.12 0.39 0.31
C VAL A 11 -4.51 0.72 -1.04
N VAL A 12 -4.33 -0.29 -1.88
CA VAL A 12 -3.86 -0.12 -3.26
C VAL A 12 -4.82 -0.86 -4.19
N GLU A 13 -5.18 -0.20 -5.27
CA GLU A 13 -6.00 -0.74 -6.34
C GLU A 13 -5.29 -0.48 -7.66
N GLY A 14 -5.36 -1.41 -8.60
CA GLY A 14 -4.67 -1.29 -9.88
C GLY A 14 -4.60 -2.62 -10.61
N PRO A 15 -4.02 -2.60 -11.83
CA PRO A 15 -3.72 -3.83 -12.57
C PRO A 15 -2.84 -4.77 -11.73
N PRO A 16 -3.03 -6.10 -11.81
CA PRO A 16 -2.31 -7.06 -10.95
C PRO A 16 -0.79 -6.89 -10.95
N GLN A 17 -0.20 -6.65 -12.14
CA GLN A 17 1.24 -6.43 -12.28
C GLN A 17 1.73 -5.21 -11.50
N LYS A 18 0.98 -4.10 -11.54
CA LYS A 18 1.31 -2.85 -10.83
C LYS A 18 1.10 -2.99 -9.33
N VAL A 19 0.05 -3.68 -8.91
CA VAL A 19 -0.19 -3.99 -7.49
C VAL A 19 0.96 -4.84 -6.94
N ASN A 20 1.40 -5.85 -7.66
CA ASN A 20 2.54 -6.70 -7.25
C ASN A 20 3.86 -5.91 -7.16
N GLN A 21 4.13 -5.01 -8.11
CA GLN A 21 5.28 -4.09 -8.04
C GLN A 21 5.19 -3.20 -6.79
N MET A 22 4.02 -2.66 -6.47
CA MET A 22 3.82 -1.83 -5.28
C MET A 22 3.99 -2.63 -3.99
N LYS A 23 3.49 -3.87 -3.91
CA LYS A 23 3.71 -4.76 -2.75
C LYS A 23 5.19 -4.97 -2.52
N TYR A 24 5.94 -5.31 -3.58
CA TYR A 24 7.39 -5.49 -3.48
C TYR A 24 8.09 -4.20 -2.99
N TRP A 25 7.73 -3.05 -3.55
CA TRP A 25 8.29 -1.77 -3.14
C TRP A 25 8.00 -1.45 -1.66
N LEU A 26 6.77 -1.68 -1.19
CA LEU A 26 6.36 -1.47 0.21
C LEU A 26 7.02 -2.44 1.19
N GLU A 27 7.50 -3.58 0.72
CA GLU A 27 8.17 -4.59 1.54
C GLU A 27 9.70 -4.40 1.56
N LYS A 28 10.31 -4.01 0.44
CA LYS A 28 11.77 -4.04 0.26
C LYS A 28 12.44 -2.68 0.10
N THR A 29 11.71 -1.65 -0.31
CA THR A 29 12.30 -0.35 -0.66
C THR A 29 11.80 0.77 0.24
N GLY A 30 10.50 1.03 0.22
CA GLY A 30 9.91 2.11 1.03
C GLY A 30 10.44 3.50 0.69
N SER A 31 10.10 4.47 1.53
CA SER A 31 10.65 5.82 1.38
C SER A 31 12.11 5.86 1.85
N PRO A 32 12.97 6.72 1.26
CA PRO A 32 14.40 6.77 1.59
C PRO A 32 14.71 7.01 3.08
N GLN A 33 13.80 7.64 3.81
CA GLN A 33 13.95 7.97 5.23
C GLN A 33 13.21 6.97 6.15
N SER A 34 12.55 5.96 5.58
CA SER A 34 11.83 4.93 6.34
C SER A 34 12.64 3.65 6.44
N ARG A 35 12.49 2.93 7.56
CA ARG A 35 12.91 1.54 7.69
C ARG A 35 11.67 0.66 7.68
N ILE A 36 11.63 -0.32 6.80
CA ILE A 36 10.55 -1.30 6.76
C ILE A 36 10.95 -2.47 7.66
N ASP A 37 10.35 -2.55 8.84
CA ASP A 37 10.51 -3.71 9.72
C ASP A 37 9.67 -4.90 9.24
N ARG A 38 8.47 -4.62 8.72
CA ARG A 38 7.55 -5.62 8.17
C ARG A 38 6.47 -4.97 7.32
N ALA A 39 6.08 -5.63 6.22
CA ALA A 39 4.87 -5.31 5.47
C ALA A 39 3.87 -6.47 5.59
N VAL A 40 2.58 -6.15 5.73
CA VAL A 40 1.50 -7.14 5.81
C VAL A 40 0.46 -6.80 4.75
N PHE A 41 0.15 -7.76 3.89
CA PHE A 41 -0.86 -7.63 2.85
C PHE A 41 -2.05 -8.52 3.17
N THR A 42 -3.25 -7.94 3.19
CA THR A 42 -4.51 -8.63 3.52
C THR A 42 -5.62 -8.16 2.59
N ASN A 43 -6.70 -8.93 2.51
CA ASN A 43 -7.93 -8.55 1.79
C ASN A 43 -7.71 -8.28 0.29
N GLU A 44 -6.79 -9.02 -0.34
CA GLU A 44 -6.64 -8.99 -1.78
C GLU A 44 -7.89 -9.59 -2.45
N LYS A 45 -8.44 -8.85 -3.40
CA LYS A 45 -9.63 -9.25 -4.15
C LYS A 45 -9.60 -8.63 -5.53
N ASN A 46 -10.21 -9.33 -6.48
CA ASN A 46 -10.47 -8.77 -7.79
C ASN A 46 -11.62 -7.77 -7.70
N ILE A 47 -11.45 -6.60 -8.33
CA ILE A 47 -12.48 -5.57 -8.42
C ILE A 47 -12.77 -5.29 -9.90
N THR A 48 -14.04 -5.04 -10.23
CA THR A 48 -14.47 -4.72 -11.60
C THR A 48 -14.39 -3.24 -11.91
N LYS A 49 -14.33 -2.39 -10.88
CA LYS A 49 -14.19 -0.93 -10.95
C LYS A 49 -13.36 -0.43 -9.78
N TYR A 50 -12.66 0.69 -9.97
CA TYR A 50 -11.93 1.36 -8.90
C TYR A 50 -12.89 1.92 -7.84
N THR A 51 -12.50 1.79 -6.58
CA THR A 51 -13.21 2.39 -5.44
C THR A 51 -12.80 3.84 -5.23
N TYR A 52 -11.61 4.22 -5.70
CA TYR A 52 -11.04 5.56 -5.55
C TYR A 52 -10.68 6.17 -6.89
N ASP A 53 -10.95 7.46 -7.06
CA ASP A 53 -10.62 8.19 -8.30
C ASP A 53 -9.12 8.45 -8.44
N SER A 54 -8.40 8.56 -7.32
CA SER A 54 -6.96 8.84 -7.31
C SER A 54 -6.27 8.38 -6.02
N PHE A 55 -4.94 8.28 -6.07
CA PHE A 55 -4.13 8.04 -4.88
C PHE A 55 -4.06 9.32 -4.03
N ARG A 56 -4.38 9.20 -2.74
CA ARG A 56 -4.37 10.34 -1.79
C ARG A 56 -3.68 9.97 -0.48
N ILE A 57 -2.83 10.87 0.01
CA ILE A 57 -2.23 10.75 1.33
C ILE A 57 -3.22 11.32 2.35
N LYS A 58 -3.72 10.48 3.26
CA LYS A 58 -4.47 10.93 4.43
C LYS A 58 -3.50 11.36 5.53
N ARG A 59 -3.62 12.62 5.97
CA ARG A 59 -2.95 13.15 7.17
C ARG A 59 -3.57 12.55 8.43
#